data_AF-A0A139X7X9-F1
#
_entry.id   AF-A0A139X7X9-F1
#
_cell.length_a   1.000
_cell.length_b   1.000
_cell.length_c   1.000
_cell.angle_alpha   90.00
_cell.angle_beta   90.00
_cell.angle_gamma   90.00
#
_symmetry.space_group_name_H-M   'P 1'
#
loop_
_entity.id
_entity.type
_entity.pdbx_description
1 polymer ?
#
loop_
_entity_poly.entity_id
_entity_poly.type
_entity_poly.pdbx_seq_one_letter_code
_entity_poly.pdbx_strand_id
1 'polypeptide(L)'
;MLTQNFVSSNDDPNTAESASQVTTEIASNREPIKHMLIGSPKTVTSTIHALQVLGYAEVGAWSPLLPTTNPGEVMSLLIRYILVQ
;
A
#
# COMPACT_ATOMS: atom_id res chain seq x y z
N MET A 1 54.84 33.38 -17.01
CA MET A 1 53.60 32.96 -17.69
C MET A 1 53.36 31.50 -17.40
N LEU A 2 52.22 31.17 -16.79
CA LEU A 2 51.40 29.97 -17.03
C LEU A 2 50.06 30.22 -16.32
N THR A 3 48.99 30.18 -17.11
CA THR A 3 47.66 30.71 -16.83
C THR A 3 46.81 29.75 -15.99
N GLN A 4 46.00 30.30 -15.09
CA GLN A 4 44.92 29.58 -14.40
C GLN A 4 43.75 29.32 -15.36
N ASN A 5 43.31 28.06 -15.48
CA ASN A 5 42.00 27.72 -16.03
C ASN A 5 41.35 26.62 -15.18
N PHE A 6 40.67 27.00 -14.10
CA PHE A 6 39.64 26.16 -13.50
C PHE A 6 38.38 26.29 -14.37
N VAL A 7 38.08 25.24 -15.13
CA VAL A 7 36.86 25.16 -15.93
C VAL A 7 35.71 24.77 -15.00
N SER A 8 34.75 25.67 -14.82
CA SER A 8 33.42 25.36 -14.30
C SER A 8 32.81 24.24 -15.14
N SER A 9 32.41 23.15 -14.50
CA SER A 9 31.51 22.16 -15.11
C SER A 9 30.24 22.10 -14.28
N ASN A 10 29.28 22.91 -14.73
CA ASN A 10 27.83 22.85 -14.60
C ASN A 10 27.28 22.01 -13.44
N ASP A 11 26.89 22.69 -12.37
CA ASP A 11 25.78 22.27 -11.52
C ASP A 11 24.50 22.29 -12.36
N ASP A 12 24.14 21.15 -12.97
CA ASP A 12 22.77 20.90 -13.38
C ASP A 12 22.06 20.24 -12.18
N PRO A 13 21.19 20.94 -11.42
CA PRO A 13 20.47 20.33 -10.31
C PRO A 13 19.37 19.36 -10.79
N ASN A 14 19.17 19.19 -12.09
CA ASN A 14 17.90 18.68 -12.61
C ASN A 14 17.88 17.19 -13.03
N THR A 15 18.81 16.37 -12.52
CA THR A 15 18.82 14.92 -12.84
C THR A 15 18.38 14.02 -11.67
N ALA A 16 18.10 14.58 -10.49
CA ALA A 16 17.63 13.80 -9.32
C ALA A 16 16.11 13.92 -9.05
N GLU A 17 15.37 14.74 -9.79
CA GLU A 17 13.93 14.97 -9.51
C GLU A 17 12.98 14.05 -10.28
N SER A 18 13.45 13.38 -11.34
CA SER A 18 12.59 12.62 -12.24
C SER A 18 12.10 11.27 -11.67
N ALA A 19 12.80 10.67 -10.70
CA ALA A 19 12.32 9.43 -10.05
C ALA A 19 11.21 9.67 -8.99
N SER A 20 11.20 10.84 -8.36
CA SER A 20 10.19 11.20 -7.35
C SER A 20 8.88 11.69 -7.97
N GLN A 21 8.94 12.33 -9.15
CA GLN A 21 7.74 12.84 -9.82
C GLN A 21 6.88 11.72 -10.44
N VAL A 22 7.50 10.67 -11.00
CA VAL A 22 6.74 9.52 -11.55
C VAL A 22 6.02 8.76 -10.44
N THR A 23 6.58 8.67 -9.24
CA THR A 23 5.94 7.97 -8.11
C THR A 23 4.77 8.76 -7.52
N THR A 24 4.81 10.10 -7.60
CA THR A 24 3.78 10.98 -7.00
C THR A 24 2.52 11.05 -7.86
N GLU A 25 2.67 11.04 -9.19
CA GLU A 25 1.54 11.07 -10.13
C GLU A 25 0.70 9.77 -10.06
N ILE A 26 1.32 8.60 -9.89
CA ILE A 26 0.62 7.29 -9.81
C ILE A 26 -0.14 7.11 -8.48
N ALA A 27 0.22 7.89 -7.45
CA ALA A 27 -0.49 7.89 -6.17
C ALA A 27 -1.76 8.76 -6.19
N SER A 28 -1.90 9.67 -7.17
CA SER A 28 -2.95 10.69 -7.17
C SER A 28 -4.37 10.15 -7.35
N ASN A 29 -4.54 8.98 -7.96
CA ASN A 29 -5.86 8.37 -8.22
C ASN A 29 -6.09 7.06 -7.46
N ARG A 30 -5.32 6.79 -6.40
CA ARG A 30 -5.56 5.61 -5.55
C ARG A 30 -6.20 6.00 -4.23
N GLU A 31 -7.40 5.49 -3.98
CA GLU A 31 -8.12 5.73 -2.74
C GLU A 31 -8.06 4.51 -1.81
N PRO A 32 -7.95 4.73 -0.48
CA PRO A 32 -8.00 3.66 0.49
C PRO A 32 -9.44 3.14 0.66
N ILE A 33 -9.62 1.82 0.55
CA ILE A 33 -10.84 1.12 0.92
C ILE A 33 -10.57 0.17 2.08
N LYS A 34 -11.50 0.13 3.04
CA LYS A 34 -11.48 -0.80 4.16
C LYS A 34 -12.47 -1.94 3.90
N HIS A 35 -11.97 -3.16 3.95
CA HIS A 35 -12.79 -4.37 3.95
C HIS A 35 -12.91 -4.86 5.37
N MET A 36 -14.14 -5.16 5.80
CA MET A 36 -14.41 -5.70 7.13
C MET A 36 -15.14 -7.04 6.97
N LEU A 37 -14.55 -8.09 7.53
CA LEU A 37 -15.19 -9.40 7.64
C LEU A 37 -15.70 -9.54 9.07
N ILE A 38 -16.95 -9.97 9.24
CA ILE A 38 -17.58 -10.23 10.54
C ILE A 38 -18.27 -11.59 10.48
N GLY A 39 -18.08 -12.42 11.50
CA GLY A 39 -18.75 -13.71 11.61
C GLY A 39 -18.07 -14.61 12.64
N SER A 40 -18.36 -15.91 12.59
CA SER A 40 -17.66 -16.87 13.46
C SER A 40 -16.15 -16.89 13.18
N PRO A 41 -15.29 -17.24 14.16
CA PRO A 41 -13.85 -17.38 13.93
C PRO A 41 -13.50 -18.27 12.73
N LYS A 42 -14.25 -19.37 12.56
CA LYS A 42 -14.08 -20.30 11.44
C LYS A 42 -14.45 -19.63 10.11
N THR A 43 -15.59 -18.95 10.05
CA THR A 43 -16.06 -18.29 8.83
C THR A 43 -15.10 -17.20 8.38
N VAL A 44 -14.64 -16.34 9.30
CA VAL A 44 -13.70 -15.25 8.98
C VAL A 44 -12.37 -15.83 8.50
N THR A 45 -11.80 -16.80 9.22
CA THR A 45 -10.51 -17.42 8.84
C THR A 45 -10.58 -18.13 7.48
N SER A 46 -11.63 -18.93 7.25
CA SER A 46 -11.83 -19.60 5.95
C SER A 46 -12.01 -18.61 4.80
N THR A 47 -12.69 -17.48 5.05
CA THR A 47 -12.89 -16.44 4.04
C THR A 47 -11.57 -15.74 3.69
N ILE A 48 -10.73 -15.44 4.68
CA ILE A 48 -9.38 -14.88 4.47
C ILE A 48 -8.54 -15.81 3.60
N HIS A 49 -8.50 -17.12 3.89
CA HIS A 49 -7.78 -18.08 3.07
C HIS A 49 -8.34 -18.18 1.65
N ALA A 50 -9.66 -18.17 1.48
CA ALA A 50 -10.28 -18.18 0.16
C ALA A 50 -9.88 -16.92 -0.66
N LEU A 51 -9.89 -15.74 -0.02
CA LEU A 51 -9.45 -14.49 -0.65
C LEU A 51 -7.96 -14.51 -1.00
N GLN A 52 -7.12 -15.17 -0.21
CA GLN A 52 -5.71 -15.39 -0.57
C GLN A 52 -5.58 -16.29 -1.81
N VAL A 53 -6.29 -17.41 -1.86
CA VAL A 53 -6.27 -18.33 -3.02
C VAL A 53 -6.75 -17.63 -4.30
N LEU A 54 -7.72 -16.72 -4.17
CA LEU A 54 -8.20 -15.88 -5.28
C LEU A 54 -7.24 -14.75 -5.67
N GLY A 55 -6.08 -14.61 -4.99
CA GLY A 55 -5.11 -13.56 -5.24
C GLY A 55 -5.58 -12.18 -4.79
N TYR A 56 -6.63 -12.10 -3.96
CA TYR A 56 -7.16 -10.84 -3.50
C TYR A 56 -6.22 -10.19 -2.48
N ALA A 57 -5.89 -10.87 -1.39
CA ALA A 57 -4.94 -10.36 -0.39
C ALA A 57 -4.28 -11.51 0.37
N GLU A 58 -3.03 -11.32 0.76
CA GLU A 58 -2.31 -12.26 1.63
C GLU A 58 -2.96 -12.34 3.02
N VAL A 59 -2.86 -13.49 3.67
CA VAL A 59 -3.40 -13.69 5.04
C VAL A 59 -2.83 -12.65 6.01
N GLY A 60 -1.52 -12.36 5.92
CA GLY A 60 -0.85 -11.38 6.77
C GLY A 60 -1.23 -9.92 6.54
N ALA A 61 -1.99 -9.61 5.48
CA ALA A 61 -2.48 -8.25 5.22
C ALA A 61 -3.73 -7.90 6.06
N TRP A 62 -4.39 -8.90 6.63
CA TRP A 62 -5.56 -8.74 7.48
C TRP A 62 -5.15 -8.47 8.93
N SER A 63 -5.95 -7.68 9.65
CA SER A 63 -5.77 -7.51 11.08
C SER A 63 -5.99 -8.85 11.81
N PRO A 64 -5.41 -9.03 13.01
CA PRO A 64 -5.80 -10.12 13.89
C PRO A 64 -7.32 -10.16 14.10
N LEU A 65 -7.86 -11.34 14.38
CA LEU A 65 -9.27 -11.49 14.75
C LEU A 65 -9.53 -10.76 16.07
N LEU A 66 -10.48 -9.85 16.07
CA LEU A 66 -10.92 -9.12 17.25
C LEU A 66 -12.34 -9.55 17.61
N PRO A 67 -12.65 -9.78 18.90
CA PRO A 67 -14.02 -10.07 19.32
C PRO A 67 -14.92 -8.85 19.05
N THR A 68 -16.19 -9.10 18.74
CA THR A 68 -17.22 -8.06 18.68
C THR A 68 -18.04 -8.04 19.97
N THR A 69 -19.10 -7.22 20.02
CA THR A 69 -20.07 -7.25 21.12
C THR A 69 -20.91 -8.52 21.14
N ASN A 70 -20.94 -9.28 20.05
CA ASN A 70 -21.73 -10.51 19.92
C ASN A 70 -20.89 -11.73 20.32
N PRO A 71 -21.32 -12.53 21.31
CA PRO A 71 -20.59 -13.74 21.70
C PRO A 71 -20.40 -14.72 20.53
N GLY A 72 -19.16 -15.18 20.36
CA GLY A 72 -18.81 -16.11 19.27
C GLY A 72 -18.62 -15.45 17.90
N GLU A 73 -18.69 -14.12 17.82
CA GLU A 73 -18.41 -13.35 16.61
C GLU A 73 -17.07 -12.62 16.74
N VAL A 74 -16.33 -12.60 15.64
CA VAL A 74 -15.08 -11.86 15.48
C VAL A 74 -15.13 -11.01 14.22
N MET A 75 -14.25 -10.02 14.18
CA MET A 75 -14.02 -9.20 13.00
C MET A 75 -12.54 -9.17 12.60
N SER A 76 -12.28 -8.92 11.32
CA SER A 76 -10.95 -8.63 10.79
C SER A 76 -11.04 -7.57 9.70
N LEU A 77 -10.04 -6.69 9.65
CA LEU A 77 -9.97 -5.54 8.75
C LEU A 77 -8.81 -5.69 7.76
N LEU A 78 -9.06 -5.32 6.51
CA LEU A 78 -8.03 -5.16 5.47
C LEU A 78 -8.15 -3.76 4.87
N ILE A 79 -7.01 -3.09 4.66
CA ILE A 79 -6.95 -1.80 3.97
C ILE A 79 -6.21 -1.99 2.65
N ARG A 80 -6.79 -1.53 1.54
CA ARG A 80 -6.18 -1.54 0.21
C ARG A 80 -6.29 -0.17 -0.45
N TYR A 81 -5.35 0.15 -1.33
CA TYR A 81 -5.38 1.35 -2.17
C TYR A 81 -5.76 0.96 -3.59
N ILE A 82 -6.94 1.38 -4.04
CA ILE A 82 -7.53 0.99 -5.32
C ILE A 82 -7.56 2.19 -6.26
N LEU A 83 -7.26 1.96 -7.53
CA LEU A 83 -7.36 2.97 -8.57
C LEU A 83 -8.83 3.37 -8.76
N VAL A 84 -9.13 4.66 -8.65
CA VAL A 84 -10.44 5.23 -8.93
C VAL A 84 -10.41 5.85 -10.34
N GLN A 85 -11.47 5.61 -11.12
CA GLN A 85 -11.64 6.09 -12.50
C GLN A 85 -12.34 7.43 -12.56
#